data_AF-A0A536GS45-F1
#
_entry.id   AF-A0A536GS45-F1
#
_cell.length_a   1.000
_cell.length_b   1.000
_cell.length_c   1.000
_cell.angle_alpha   90.00
_cell.angle_beta   90.00
_cell.angle_gamma   90.00
#
_symmetry.space_group_name_H-M   'P 1'
#
loop_
_entity.id
_entity.type
_entity.pdbx_description
1 polymer ?
#
loop_
_entity_poly.entity_id
_entity_poly.type
_entity_poly.pdbx_seq_one_letter_code
_entity_poly.pdbx_strand_id
1 'polypeptide(L)'
;MYRFKGFDSAQCGDSMSALEAMVNAWMEEEHPRIRHVCQSLRGTHILLSFVYEETRELEQRVALQSQMNAIPRFFEDDFVDERPTGARIPATPPPAH
;
A
#
# COMPACT_ATOMS: atom_id res chain seq x y z
N MET A 1 13.82 6.19 -1.30
CA MET A 1 14.64 7.32 -0.79
C MET A 1 13.72 8.34 -0.12
N TYR A 2 14.17 9.10 0.90
CA TYR A 2 13.36 10.16 1.49
C TYR A 2 13.32 11.41 0.60
N ARG A 3 12.15 12.03 0.47
CA ARG A 3 11.90 13.27 -0.27
C ARG A 3 11.25 14.34 0.62
N PHE A 4 11.30 15.58 0.16
CA PHE A 4 10.74 16.75 0.82
C PHE A 4 9.83 17.52 -0.15
N LYS A 5 8.67 18.00 0.31
CA LYS A 5 7.79 18.92 -0.43
C LYS A 5 7.20 19.96 0.52
N GLY A 6 7.07 21.21 0.07
CA GLY A 6 6.53 22.31 0.86
C GLY A 6 5.40 23.02 0.15
N PHE A 7 4.42 23.52 0.91
CA PHE A 7 3.24 24.25 0.43
C PHE A 7 3.04 25.52 1.27
N ASP A 8 2.83 26.66 0.62
CA ASP A 8 2.83 27.99 1.23
C ASP A 8 1.50 28.70 0.94
N SER A 9 0.79 29.15 1.98
CA SER A 9 -0.51 29.82 1.82
C SER A 9 -0.41 31.13 1.01
N ALA A 10 0.77 31.76 0.95
CA ALA A 10 1.01 32.93 0.11
C ALA A 10 0.80 32.63 -1.40
N GLN A 11 1.07 31.40 -1.83
CA GLN A 11 0.83 30.96 -3.22
C GLN A 11 -0.66 30.65 -3.49
N CYS A 12 -1.47 30.59 -2.43
CA CYS A 12 -2.88 30.21 -2.45
C CYS A 12 -3.81 31.43 -2.26
N GLY A 13 -3.28 32.66 -2.40
CA GLY A 13 -4.03 33.91 -2.21
C GLY A 13 -4.58 34.05 -0.79
N ASP A 14 -3.87 33.53 0.21
CA ASP A 14 -4.27 33.45 1.62
C ASP A 14 -5.57 32.68 1.90
N SER A 15 -6.09 31.95 0.92
CA SER A 15 -7.19 31.00 1.11
C SER A 15 -6.67 29.68 1.66
N MET A 16 -7.02 29.38 2.92
CA MET A 16 -6.71 28.09 3.55
C MET A 16 -7.30 26.91 2.76
N SER A 17 -8.51 27.07 2.20
CA SER A 17 -9.15 26.03 1.37
C SER A 17 -8.42 25.78 0.05
N ALA A 18 -7.76 26.80 -0.53
CA ALA A 18 -6.94 26.61 -1.72
C ALA A 18 -5.62 25.90 -1.40
N LEU A 19 -5.01 26.18 -0.23
CA LEU A 19 -3.86 25.43 0.27
C LEU A 19 -4.21 23.96 0.52
N GLU A 20 -5.34 23.70 1.16
CA GLU A 20 -5.85 22.35 1.42
C GLU A 20 -6.11 21.59 0.11
N ALA A 21 -6.80 22.20 -0.86
CA ALA A 21 -7.05 21.60 -2.16
C ALA A 21 -5.74 21.25 -2.91
N MET A 22 -4.72 22.12 -2.83
CA MET A 22 -3.41 21.87 -3.45
C MET A 22 -2.65 20.72 -2.80
N VAL A 23 -2.71 20.60 -1.46
CA VAL A 23 -2.12 19.47 -0.72
C VAL A 23 -2.87 18.17 -1.03
N ASN A 24 -4.21 18.19 -1.05
CA ASN A 24 -5.03 17.01 -1.34
C ASN A 24 -4.81 16.50 -2.77
N ALA A 25 -4.81 17.39 -3.78
CA ALA A 25 -4.52 17.02 -5.16
C ALA A 25 -3.13 16.35 -5.31
N TRP A 26 -2.12 16.84 -4.59
CA TRP A 26 -0.81 16.19 -4.54
C TRP A 26 -0.87 14.80 -3.89
N MET A 27 -1.55 14.68 -2.75
CA MET A 27 -1.68 13.41 -2.02
C MET A 27 -2.41 12.34 -2.85
N GLU A 28 -3.35 12.76 -3.70
CA GLU A 28 -4.07 11.90 -4.64
C GLU A 28 -3.22 11.54 -5.88
N GLU A 29 -2.40 12.45 -6.42
CA GLU A 29 -1.58 12.19 -7.62
C GLU A 29 -0.31 11.36 -7.34
N GLU A 30 0.41 11.69 -6.27
CA GLU A 30 1.70 11.04 -5.96
C GLU A 30 1.56 9.86 -4.98
N HIS A 31 0.40 9.69 -4.33
CA HIS A 31 0.17 8.76 -3.21
C HIS A 31 1.37 8.63 -2.25
N PRO A 32 1.91 9.75 -1.74
CA PRO A 32 3.17 9.77 -1.03
C PRO A 32 3.04 9.14 0.36
N ARG A 33 3.97 8.25 0.73
CA ARG A 33 4.00 7.70 2.09
C ARG A 33 4.62 8.71 3.05
N ILE A 34 3.78 9.55 3.65
CA ILE A 34 4.20 10.60 4.60
C ILE A 34 4.89 9.98 5.82
N ARG A 35 5.99 10.61 6.24
CA ARG A 35 6.83 10.20 7.39
C ARG A 35 6.92 11.28 8.44
N HIS A 36 6.91 12.55 8.03
CA HIS A 36 6.86 13.70 8.93
C HIS A 36 6.10 14.86 8.28
N VAL A 37 5.38 15.64 9.08
CA VAL A 37 4.76 16.91 8.68
C VAL A 37 5.17 17.98 9.68
N CYS A 38 5.70 19.09 9.19
CA CYS A 38 5.92 20.31 9.96
C CYS A 38 4.95 21.39 9.48
N GLN A 39 4.41 22.17 10.41
CA GLN A 39 3.77 23.45 10.12
C GLN A 39 4.64 24.57 10.71
N SER A 40 4.81 25.66 9.98
CA SER A 40 5.43 26.88 10.48
C SER A 40 4.67 28.11 9.96
N LEU A 41 4.88 29.25 10.61
CA LEU A 41 4.30 30.54 10.22
C LEU A 41 5.39 31.47 9.70
N ARG A 42 5.12 32.16 8.58
CA ARG A 42 5.98 33.20 8.02
C ARG A 42 5.14 34.48 7.87
N GLY A 43 5.08 35.26 8.95
CA GLY A 43 4.15 36.38 9.05
C GLY A 43 2.71 35.86 9.18
N THR A 44 1.83 36.30 8.29
CA THR A 44 0.43 35.84 8.19
C THR A 44 0.28 34.52 7.43
N HIS A 45 1.32 34.05 6.75
CA HIS A 45 1.24 32.87 5.87
C HIS A 45 1.63 31.58 6.61
N ILE A 46 0.96 30.47 6.26
CA ILE A 46 1.26 29.13 6.74
C ILE A 46 2.16 28.42 5.73
N LEU A 47 3.27 27.85 6.21
CA LEU A 47 4.11 26.93 5.45
C LEU A 47 3.94 25.51 6.01
N LEU A 48 3.41 24.61 5.19
CA LEU A 48 3.37 23.16 5.43
C LEU A 48 4.59 22.52 4.77
N SER A 49 5.22 21.57 5.46
CA SER A 49 6.44 20.89 4.99
C SER A 49 6.34 19.39 5.28
N PHE A 50 6.45 18.59 4.23
CA PHE A 50 6.26 17.15 4.26
C PHE A 50 7.57 16.43 3.95
N VAL A 51 7.94 15.47 4.81
CA VAL A 51 8.97 14.46 4.51
C VAL A 51 8.26 13.15 4.20
N TYR A 52 8.57 12.54 3.07
CA TYR A 52 7.85 11.37 2.56
C TYR A 52 8.78 10.35 1.89
N GLU A 53 8.30 9.11 1.78
CA GLU A 53 8.88 8.06 0.94
C GLU A 53 8.08 7.96 -0.37
N GLU A 54 8.78 7.79 -1.49
CA GLU A 54 8.14 7.57 -2.80
C GLU A 54 7.67 6.12 -2.92
N THR A 55 6.36 5.94 -3.06
CA THR A 55 5.70 4.62 -2.97
C THR A 55 5.78 3.80 -4.26
N ARG A 56 6.08 4.45 -5.38
CA ARG A 56 6.06 3.88 -6.75
C ARG A 56 7.00 2.69 -6.96
N GLU A 57 8.10 2.58 -6.20
CA GLU A 57 9.02 1.43 -6.30
C GLU A 57 8.42 0.11 -5.77
N LEU A 58 7.47 0.17 -4.83
CA LEU A 58 6.87 -1.02 -4.24
C LEU A 58 5.72 -1.55 -5.10
N GLU A 59 4.85 -0.65 -5.57
CA GLU A 59 3.70 -1.01 -6.40
C GLU A 59 4.11 -1.59 -7.76
N GLN A 60 5.15 -1.06 -8.40
CA GLN A 60 5.68 -1.63 -9.64
C GLN A 60 6.19 -3.06 -9.46
N ARG A 61 6.85 -3.37 -8.34
CA ARG A 61 7.32 -4.72 -8.04
C ARG A 61 6.18 -5.70 -7.80
N VAL A 62 5.14 -5.26 -7.07
CA VAL A 62 3.93 -6.08 -6.86
C VAL A 62 3.18 -6.30 -8.17
N ALA A 63 3.00 -5.27 -9.00
CA ALA A 63 2.36 -5.39 -10.31
C ALA A 63 3.11 -6.37 -11.25
N LEU A 64 4.44 -6.30 -11.29
CA LEU A 64 5.28 -7.23 -12.05
C LEU A 64 5.21 -8.67 -11.50
N GLN A 65 5.16 -8.85 -10.17
CA GLN A 65 4.96 -10.17 -9.57
C GLN A 65 3.55 -10.73 -9.83
N SER A 66 2.51 -9.90 -9.82
CA SER A 66 1.15 -10.31 -10.20
C SER A 66 1.05 -10.70 -11.68
N GLN A 67 1.80 -10.04 -12.58
CA GLN A 67 1.90 -10.45 -13.98
C GLN A 67 2.70 -11.76 -14.15
N MET A 68 3.74 -12.01 -13.36
CA MET A 68 4.51 -13.25 -13.46
C MET A 68 3.80 -14.47 -12.86
N ASN A 69 2.82 -14.26 -11.97
CA ASN A 69 1.89 -15.31 -11.52
C ASN A 69 0.70 -15.52 -12.46
N ALA A 70 0.57 -14.75 -13.55
CA ALA A 70 -0.45 -14.97 -14.59
C ALA A 70 -0.02 -16.05 -15.61
N ILE A 71 0.43 -17.21 -15.10
CA ILE A 71 0.57 -18.42 -15.94
C ILE A 71 -0.85 -18.83 -16.37
N PRO A 72 -1.14 -19.00 -17.68
CA PRO A 72 -2.49 -19.29 -18.12
C PRO A 72 -2.99 -20.63 -17.55
N ARG A 73 -4.11 -20.61 -16.83
CA ARG A 73 -4.81 -21.84 -16.42
C ARG A 73 -5.51 -22.50 -17.60
N PHE A 74 -4.73 -23.18 -18.43
CA PHE A 74 -5.22 -24.14 -19.42
C PHE A 74 -4.37 -25.40 -19.31
N PHE A 75 -4.58 -26.23 -18.29
CA PHE A 75 -4.31 -27.67 -18.34
C PHE A 75 -5.03 -28.37 -17.16
N GLU A 76 -5.93 -29.29 -17.52
CA GLU A 76 -6.60 -30.34 -16.71
C GLU A 76 -7.23 -29.97 -15.35
N ASP A 77 -8.55 -29.77 -15.38
CA ASP A 77 -9.47 -30.02 -14.26
C ASP A 77 -10.13 -31.40 -14.51
N ASP A 78 -9.51 -32.45 -13.98
CA ASP A 78 -10.15 -33.76 -13.75
C ASP A 78 -9.81 -34.17 -12.32
N PHE A 79 -10.56 -33.61 -11.37
CA PHE A 79 -10.48 -33.97 -9.96
C PHE A 79 -11.85 -34.43 -9.50
N VAL A 80 -12.11 -35.72 -9.74
CA VAL A 80 -13.37 -36.39 -9.41
C VAL A 80 -13.72 -36.18 -7.93
N ASP A 81 -14.96 -35.70 -7.72
CA ASP A 81 -15.60 -35.65 -6.41
C ASP A 81 -15.78 -37.07 -5.87
N GLU A 82 -15.12 -37.39 -4.75
CA GLU A 82 -15.61 -38.45 -3.87
C GLU A 82 -15.39 -38.09 -2.41
N ARG A 83 -16.49 -37.73 -1.74
CA ARG A 83 -16.60 -37.74 -0.28
C ARG A 83 -17.64 -38.79 0.12
N PRO A 84 -17.26 -39.75 0.98
CA PRO A 84 -18.12 -39.98 2.13
C PRO A 84 -17.38 -40.12 3.47
N THR A 85 -18.14 -39.77 4.51
CA THR A 85 -17.86 -39.89 5.94
C THR A 85 -17.54 -41.31 6.46
N GLY A 86 -16.56 -41.44 7.35
CA GLY A 86 -16.36 -42.60 8.24
C GLY A 86 -15.07 -42.47 9.06
N ALA A 87 -15.05 -41.97 10.30
CA ALA A 87 -15.46 -42.62 11.55
C ALA A 87 -14.44 -43.62 12.15
N ARG A 88 -14.00 -43.33 13.39
CA ARG A 88 -13.22 -44.15 14.36
C ARG A 88 -11.71 -44.35 14.11
N ILE A 89 -10.92 -43.74 15.00
CA ILE A 89 -9.67 -44.33 15.52
C ILE A 89 -10.06 -45.54 16.41
N PRO A 90 -9.28 -46.63 16.45
CA PRO A 90 -8.51 -46.93 17.67
C PRO A 90 -7.11 -47.55 17.42
N ALA A 91 -6.22 -47.40 18.43
CA ALA A 91 -5.15 -48.29 18.93
C ALA A 91 -4.54 -49.39 18.00
N THR A 92 -3.23 -49.70 17.98
CA THR A 92 -2.21 -49.76 19.08
C THR A 92 -0.76 -49.93 18.47
N PRO A 93 0.35 -49.91 19.27
CA PRO A 93 1.78 -49.90 18.82
C PRO A 93 2.35 -51.35 18.63
N PRO A 94 3.69 -51.70 18.61
CA PRO A 94 4.97 -50.97 18.82
C PRO A 94 6.01 -51.33 17.70
N PRO A 95 7.35 -51.44 17.89
CA PRO A 95 8.33 -50.93 18.89
C PRO A 95 9.40 -50.04 18.18
N ALA A 96 10.69 -49.86 18.54
CA ALA A 96 11.57 -50.33 19.63
C ALA A 96 12.75 -49.35 19.85
N HIS A 97 13.33 -49.31 21.05
CA HIS A 97 14.80 -49.32 21.31
C HIS A 97 15.09 -49.66 22.77
#